data_AF-A0A0D0QQB9-F1
#
_entry.id   AF-A0A0D0QQB9-F1
#
_cell.length_a   1.000
_cell.length_b   1.000
_cell.length_c   1.000
_cell.angle_alpha   90.00
_cell.angle_beta   90.00
_cell.angle_gamma   90.00
#
_symmetry.space_group_name_H-M   'P 1'
#
loop_
_entity.id
_entity.type
_entity.pdbx_description
1 polymer ?
#
loop_
_entity_poly.entity_id
_entity_poly.type
_entity_poly.pdbx_seq_one_letter_code
_entity_poly.pdbx_strand_id
1 'polypeptide(L)'
;MPRAITLSDEELLDILREKAKELNGRAPIRSEIESRYQVIIKNRFGPWNNAIRKAGLVPSTGPKSEKKEDYLSPNELMKKMPKPYEEYSDAELLDIIIKKKNDLGRPPKTKELKLEERLFLSMRFGSISKAYVKAGTSIGNRPVSKNRKKNK
;
A
#
# COMPACT_ATOMS: atom_id res chain seq x y z
N MET A 1 -28.93 -14.22 -24.80
CA MET A 1 -27.81 -13.26 -24.84
C MET A 1 -28.00 -12.25 -23.71
N PRO A 2 -27.12 -12.15 -22.69
CA PRO A 2 -27.26 -11.09 -21.70
C PRO A 2 -26.88 -9.76 -22.36
N ARG A 3 -27.77 -8.77 -22.30
CA ARG A 3 -27.54 -7.43 -22.85
C ARG A 3 -26.33 -6.81 -22.14
N ALA A 4 -25.38 -6.29 -22.92
CA ALA A 4 -24.36 -5.40 -22.38
C ALA A 4 -25.08 -4.21 -21.75
N ILE A 5 -24.93 -4.04 -20.43
CA ILE A 5 -25.54 -2.92 -19.72
C ILE A 5 -24.76 -1.66 -20.10
N THR A 6 -25.26 -0.91 -21.08
CA THR A 6 -24.70 0.37 -21.48
C THR A 6 -25.32 1.49 -20.65
N LEU A 7 -24.91 1.59 -19.39
CA LEU A 7 -25.28 2.72 -18.53
C LEU A 7 -24.38 3.92 -18.84
N SER A 8 -24.99 5.10 -18.86
CA SER A 8 -24.32 6.39 -18.89
C SER A 8 -23.62 6.66 -17.55
N ASP A 9 -22.71 7.62 -17.55
CA ASP A 9 -21.99 8.01 -16.34
C ASP A 9 -22.96 8.53 -15.26
N GLU A 10 -23.99 9.29 -15.63
CA GLU A 10 -24.95 9.83 -14.65
C GLU A 10 -25.79 8.71 -14.01
N GLU A 11 -26.25 7.74 -14.79
CA GLU A 11 -27.02 6.60 -14.24
C GLU A 11 -26.18 5.78 -13.25
N LEU A 12 -24.87 5.65 -13.48
CA LEU A 12 -23.97 4.97 -12.55
C LEU A 12 -23.77 5.76 -11.25
N LEU A 13 -23.75 7.09 -11.33
CA LEU A 13 -23.68 7.96 -10.14
C LEU A 13 -25.01 7.95 -9.39
N ASP A 14 -26.14 7.92 -10.09
CA ASP A 14 -27.46 7.82 -9.47
C ASP A 14 -27.65 6.52 -8.71
N ILE A 15 -27.16 5.38 -9.22
CA ILE A 15 -27.14 4.12 -8.45
C ILE A 15 -26.41 4.30 -7.12
N LEU A 16 -25.29 5.04 -7.09
CA LEU A 16 -24.55 5.32 -5.85
C LEU A 16 -25.33 6.24 -4.90
N ARG A 17 -26.03 7.25 -5.43
CA ARG A 17 -26.85 8.19 -4.66
C ARG A 17 -28.10 7.52 -4.10
N GLU A 18 -28.79 6.70 -4.89
CA GLU A 18 -29.94 5.91 -4.45
C GLU A 18 -29.55 4.95 -3.34
N LYS A 19 -28.44 4.23 -3.52
CA LYS A 19 -27.93 3.36 -2.46
C LYS A 19 -27.57 4.16 -1.21
N ALA A 20 -27.00 5.36 -1.36
CA ALA A 20 -26.71 6.21 -0.22
C ALA A 20 -27.99 6.63 0.53
N LYS A 21 -29.08 6.94 -0.18
CA LYS A 21 -30.40 7.25 0.43
C LYS A 21 -30.93 6.07 1.24
N GLU A 22 -30.83 4.84 0.72
CA GLU A 22 -31.21 3.62 1.45
C GLU A 22 -30.38 3.41 2.73
N LEU A 23 -29.13 3.88 2.73
CA LEU A 23 -28.18 3.73 3.83
C LEU A 23 -28.15 4.96 4.75
N ASN A 24 -29.27 5.69 4.87
CA ASN A 24 -29.40 6.89 5.71
C ASN A 24 -28.41 8.02 5.33
N GLY A 25 -28.09 8.17 4.05
CA GLY A 25 -27.24 9.22 3.51
C GLY A 25 -25.74 8.91 3.53
N ARG A 26 -25.29 7.75 4.03
CA ARG A 26 -23.88 7.37 3.95
C ARG A 26 -23.51 6.86 2.56
N ALA A 27 -22.28 7.09 2.15
CA ALA A 27 -21.78 6.50 0.91
C ALA A 27 -21.78 4.95 0.97
N PRO A 28 -22.23 4.27 -0.10
CA PRO A 28 -22.16 2.82 -0.17
C PRO A 28 -20.71 2.33 -0.26
N ILE A 29 -20.42 1.23 0.42
CA ILE A 29 -19.16 0.50 0.19
C ILE A 29 -19.32 -0.41 -1.02
N ARG A 30 -18.19 -0.81 -1.62
CA ARG A 30 -18.16 -1.57 -2.88
C ARG A 30 -19.03 -2.83 -2.84
N SER A 31 -19.04 -3.57 -1.72
CA SER A 31 -19.79 -4.81 -1.55
C SER A 31 -21.32 -4.61 -1.42
N GLU A 32 -21.78 -3.38 -1.17
CA GLU A 32 -23.22 -3.05 -1.07
C GLU A 32 -23.85 -2.74 -2.43
N ILE A 33 -23.01 -2.54 -3.45
CA ILE A 33 -23.43 -2.34 -4.83
C ILE A 33 -23.32 -3.66 -5.57
N GLU A 34 -24.29 -3.92 -6.44
CA GLU A 34 -24.32 -5.14 -7.22
C GLU A 34 -23.06 -5.31 -8.09
N SER A 35 -22.50 -6.52 -8.11
CA SER A 35 -21.23 -6.84 -8.76
C SER A 35 -21.14 -6.40 -10.23
N ARG A 36 -22.27 -6.43 -10.96
CA ARG A 36 -22.36 -6.00 -12.36
C ARG A 36 -22.01 -4.52 -12.55
N TYR A 37 -22.36 -3.66 -11.59
CA TYR A 37 -22.06 -2.23 -11.64
C TYR A 37 -20.67 -1.91 -11.11
N GLN A 38 -20.14 -2.70 -10.16
CA GLN A 38 -18.83 -2.44 -9.56
C GLN A 38 -17.69 -2.36 -10.60
N VAL A 39 -17.72 -3.24 -11.61
CA VAL A 39 -16.71 -3.27 -12.68
C VAL A 39 -16.85 -2.06 -13.58
N ILE A 40 -18.09 -1.70 -13.96
CA ILE A 40 -18.38 -0.56 -14.84
C ILE A 40 -17.98 0.75 -14.16
N ILE A 41 -18.39 0.96 -12.90
CA ILE A 41 -18.05 2.13 -12.09
C ILE A 41 -16.53 2.28 -11.97
N LYS A 42 -15.81 1.18 -11.70
CA LYS A 42 -14.34 1.20 -11.63
C LYS A 42 -13.71 1.58 -12.97
N ASN A 43 -14.21 1.04 -14.07
CA ASN A 43 -13.65 1.32 -15.39
C ASN A 43 -13.94 2.75 -15.87
N ARG A 44 -15.11 3.31 -15.53
CA ARG A 44 -15.51 4.68 -15.89
C ARG A 44 -14.88 5.75 -15.01
N PHE A 45 -14.89 5.55 -13.69
CA PHE A 45 -14.51 6.57 -12.71
C PHE A 45 -13.19 6.27 -11.99
N GLY A 46 -12.57 5.10 -12.21
CA GLY A 46 -11.33 4.71 -11.57
C GLY A 46 -11.54 4.19 -10.13
N PRO A 47 -10.73 4.62 -9.15
CA PRO A 47 -10.87 4.19 -7.77
C PRO A 47 -12.28 4.47 -7.21
N TRP A 48 -12.80 3.58 -6.35
CA TRP A 48 -14.16 3.69 -5.78
C TRP A 48 -14.44 5.05 -5.15
N ASN A 49 -13.49 5.57 -4.36
CA ASN A 49 -13.62 6.88 -3.72
C ASN A 49 -13.79 8.04 -4.72
N ASN A 50 -13.31 7.89 -5.96
CA ASN A 50 -13.52 8.89 -7.00
C ASN A 50 -14.97 8.88 -7.50
N ALA A 51 -15.53 7.68 -7.72
CA ALA A 51 -16.94 7.54 -8.09
C ALA A 51 -17.87 8.12 -7.01
N ILE A 52 -17.58 7.83 -5.74
CA ILE A 52 -18.35 8.36 -4.61
C ILE A 52 -18.27 9.90 -4.54
N ARG A 53 -17.08 10.49 -4.75
CA ARG A 53 -16.92 11.95 -4.82
C ARG A 53 -17.67 12.57 -6.00
N LYS A 54 -17.62 11.94 -7.17
CA LYS A 54 -18.39 12.37 -8.36
C LYS A 54 -19.90 12.28 -8.13
N ALA A 55 -20.35 11.32 -7.34
CA ALA A 55 -21.74 11.20 -6.92
C ALA A 55 -22.16 12.29 -5.91
N GLY A 56 -21.25 13.16 -5.46
CA GLY A 56 -21.50 14.20 -4.45
C GLY A 56 -21.53 13.65 -3.02
N LEU A 57 -21.05 12.43 -2.80
CA LEU A 57 -21.07 11.76 -1.51
C LEU A 57 -19.68 11.84 -0.85
N VAL A 58 -19.67 11.80 0.48
CA VAL A 58 -18.43 11.70 1.25
C VAL A 58 -18.00 10.22 1.30
N PRO A 59 -16.82 9.85 0.76
CA PRO A 59 -16.34 8.48 0.86
C PRO A 59 -16.30 8.04 2.31
N SER A 60 -16.96 6.91 2.60
CA SER A 60 -16.70 6.20 3.85
C SER A 60 -15.24 5.79 3.78
N THR A 61 -14.37 6.54 4.46
CA THR A 61 -13.04 6.05 4.77
C THR A 61 -13.31 4.85 5.65
N GLY A 62 -13.29 3.65 5.04
CA GLY A 62 -13.32 2.40 5.80
C GLY A 62 -12.35 2.54 6.98
N PRO A 63 -12.62 1.87 8.13
CA PRO A 63 -11.89 2.10 9.37
C PRO A 63 -10.43 2.27 9.01
N LYS A 64 -9.88 3.49 9.26
CA LYS A 64 -8.45 3.74 9.08
C LYS A 64 -7.80 2.58 9.78
N SER A 65 -7.23 1.62 9.02
CA SER A 65 -6.84 0.30 9.50
C SER A 65 -6.54 0.42 10.97
N GLU A 66 -7.49 -0.01 11.83
CA GLU A 66 -7.39 0.26 13.27
C GLU A 66 -5.96 -0.09 13.62
N LYS A 67 -5.22 0.90 14.12
CA LYS A 67 -3.84 0.67 14.49
C LYS A 67 -3.94 -0.52 15.42
N LYS A 68 -3.43 -1.70 14.98
CA LYS A 68 -3.31 -2.84 15.88
C LYS A 68 -2.68 -2.26 17.14
N GLU A 69 -3.20 -2.59 18.31
CA GLU A 69 -2.76 -1.96 19.57
C GLU A 69 -1.23 -2.09 19.79
N ASP A 70 -0.59 -3.03 19.09
CA ASP A 70 0.86 -3.26 19.03
C ASP A 70 1.63 -2.43 17.97
N TYR A 71 0.94 -1.63 17.16
CA TYR A 71 1.52 -0.84 16.07
C TYR A 71 2.02 0.49 16.61
N LEU A 72 3.27 0.51 17.05
CA LEU A 72 3.96 1.75 17.37
C LEU A 72 3.97 2.68 16.15
N SER A 73 3.68 3.97 16.40
CA SER A 73 3.81 5.02 15.38
C SER A 73 5.25 5.07 14.85
N PRO A 74 5.50 5.46 13.58
CA PRO A 74 6.86 5.63 13.07
C PRO A 74 7.76 6.45 14.01
N ASN A 75 7.22 7.53 14.59
CA ASN A 75 7.93 8.38 15.55
C ASN A 75 8.28 7.66 16.87
N GLU A 76 7.47 6.69 17.27
CA GLU A 76 7.65 5.94 18.51
C GLU A 76 8.61 4.76 18.29
N LEU A 77 8.59 4.15 17.10
CA LEU A 77 9.61 3.20 16.65
C LEU A 77 11.00 3.86 16.57
N MET A 78 11.07 5.13 16.16
CA MET A 78 12.33 5.87 16.11
C MET A 78 12.98 5.99 17.49
N LYS A 79 12.19 6.12 18.56
CA LYS A 79 12.70 6.19 19.94
C LYS A 79 13.26 4.87 20.48
N LYS A 80 12.98 3.74 19.82
CA LYS A 80 13.46 2.41 20.24
C LYS A 80 14.85 2.06 19.73
N MET A 81 15.37 2.80 18.74
CA MET A 81 16.73 2.58 18.28
C MET A 81 17.75 3.13 19.29
N PRO A 82 18.93 2.51 19.40
CA PRO A 82 19.95 2.90 20.37
C PRO A 82 20.50 4.32 20.12
N LYS A 83 20.32 4.86 18.91
CA LYS A 83 20.68 6.24 18.58
C LYS A 83 19.63 6.89 17.66
N PRO A 84 19.57 8.23 17.57
CA PRO A 84 18.67 8.95 16.66
C PRO A 84 18.88 8.57 15.20
N TYR A 85 17.82 8.66 14.39
CA TYR A 85 17.86 8.30 12.97
C TYR A 85 18.91 9.11 12.19
N GLU A 86 19.00 10.40 12.53
CA GLU A 86 19.86 11.39 11.88
C GLU A 86 21.34 11.06 12.04
N GLU A 87 21.70 10.29 13.07
CA GLU A 87 23.07 9.88 13.37
C GLU A 87 23.46 8.56 12.71
N TYR A 88 22.55 7.89 12.02
CA TYR A 88 22.88 6.69 11.24
C TYR A 88 23.50 7.04 9.91
N SER A 89 24.71 6.52 9.67
CA SER A 89 25.30 6.50 8.35
C SER A 89 24.68 5.42 7.46
N ASP A 90 24.82 5.59 6.14
CA ASP A 90 24.40 4.57 5.16
C ASP A 90 25.06 3.22 5.46
N ALA A 91 26.34 3.21 5.81
CA ALA A 91 27.11 2.00 6.07
C ALA A 91 26.59 1.25 7.30
N GLU A 92 26.31 1.94 8.40
CA GLU A 92 25.79 1.33 9.63
C GLU A 92 24.40 0.70 9.43
N LEU A 93 23.54 1.33 8.62
CA LEU A 93 22.24 0.74 8.30
C LEU A 93 22.41 -0.52 7.44
N LEU A 94 23.30 -0.51 6.45
CA LEU A 94 23.58 -1.69 5.62
C LEU A 94 24.23 -2.82 6.43
N ASP A 95 25.05 -2.48 7.44
CA ASP A 95 25.69 -3.43 8.34
C ASP A 95 24.67 -4.30 9.10
N ILE A 96 23.47 -3.78 9.41
CA ILE A 96 22.36 -4.56 9.99
C ILE A 96 22.01 -5.75 9.08
N ILE A 97 21.90 -5.51 7.76
CA ILE A 97 21.60 -6.57 6.78
C ILE A 97 22.77 -7.53 6.66
N ILE A 98 24.01 -7.02 6.62
CA ILE A 98 25.22 -7.82 6.44
C ILE A 98 25.46 -8.74 7.65
N LYS A 99 25.40 -8.22 8.87
CA LYS A 99 25.51 -9.01 10.11
C LYS A 99 24.47 -10.11 10.16
N LYS A 100 23.20 -9.75 9.94
CA LYS A 100 22.11 -10.73 9.96
C LYS A 100 22.23 -11.78 8.86
N LYS A 101 22.76 -11.40 7.68
CA LYS A 101 23.08 -12.35 6.61
C LYS A 101 24.16 -13.34 7.04
N ASN A 102 25.22 -12.85 7.68
CA ASN A 102 26.32 -13.70 8.14
C ASN A 102 25.83 -14.68 9.21
N ASP A 103 24.99 -14.21 10.16
CA ASP A 103 24.39 -15.05 11.20
C ASP A 103 23.49 -16.15 10.63
N LEU A 104 22.74 -15.84 9.57
CA LEU A 104 21.80 -16.78 8.95
C LEU A 104 22.43 -17.63 7.84
N GLY A 105 23.65 -17.31 7.40
CA GLY A 105 24.27 -17.86 6.19
C GLY A 105 23.52 -17.52 4.88
N ARG A 106 22.49 -16.68 4.94
CA ARG A 106 21.63 -16.27 3.81
C ARG A 106 21.09 -14.87 4.04
N PRO A 107 20.69 -14.14 2.98
CA PRO A 107 20.02 -12.86 3.17
C PRO A 107 18.80 -12.99 4.11
N PRO A 108 18.66 -12.08 5.09
CA PRO A 108 17.52 -12.12 6.00
C PRO A 108 16.20 -11.93 5.24
N LYS A 109 15.12 -12.54 5.73
CA LYS A 109 13.76 -12.20 5.30
C LYS A 109 13.33 -10.93 6.02
N THR A 110 12.39 -10.19 5.44
CA THR A 110 11.83 -8.98 6.07
C THR A 110 11.23 -9.27 7.46
N LYS A 111 10.67 -10.45 7.71
CA LYS A 111 10.13 -10.77 9.05
C LYS A 111 11.21 -11.07 10.10
N GLU A 112 12.45 -11.31 9.67
CA GLU A 112 13.59 -11.64 10.53
C GLU A 112 14.36 -10.38 11.00
N LEU A 113 14.02 -9.21 10.44
CA LEU A 113 14.48 -7.90 10.88
C LEU A 113 13.45 -7.23 11.80
N LYS A 114 13.92 -6.43 12.76
CA LYS A 114 13.04 -5.69 13.67
C LYS A 114 12.24 -4.62 12.91
N LEU A 115 11.14 -4.13 13.50
CA LEU A 115 10.26 -3.18 12.82
C LEU A 115 10.94 -1.82 12.60
N GLU A 116 11.66 -1.35 13.61
CA GLU A 116 12.48 -0.13 13.59
C GLU A 116 13.60 -0.19 12.53
N GLU A 117 14.34 -1.30 12.45
CA GLU A 117 15.42 -1.49 11.47
C GLU A 117 14.88 -1.41 10.03
N ARG A 118 13.76 -2.10 9.77
CA ARG A 118 13.09 -2.08 8.45
C ARG A 118 12.64 -0.69 8.05
N LEU A 119 12.07 0.04 9.01
CA LEU A 119 11.59 1.40 8.80
C LEU A 119 12.76 2.30 8.39
N PHE A 120 13.87 2.25 9.12
CA PHE A 120 15.03 3.11 8.88
C PHE A 120 15.72 2.80 7.55
N LEU A 121 15.86 1.52 7.22
CA LEU A 121 16.33 1.07 5.91
C LEU A 121 15.43 1.57 4.78
N SER A 122 14.11 1.48 4.96
CA SER A 122 13.16 1.96 3.96
C SER A 122 13.16 3.47 3.83
N MET A 123 13.33 4.23 4.93
CA MET A 123 13.41 5.69 4.90
C MET A 123 14.71 6.15 4.22
N ARG A 124 15.85 5.55 4.57
CA ARG A 124 17.16 5.97 4.04
C ARG A 124 17.32 5.63 2.57
N PHE A 125 16.90 4.43 2.17
CA PHE A 125 17.12 3.92 0.82
C PHE A 125 15.86 3.98 -0.06
N GLY A 126 14.76 4.53 0.45
CA GLY A 126 13.45 4.62 -0.20
C GLY A 126 12.66 3.30 -0.23
N SER A 127 13.35 2.15 -0.16
CA SER A 127 12.73 0.85 0.06
C SER A 127 13.73 -0.14 0.67
N ILE A 128 13.23 -1.11 1.43
CA ILE A 128 14.08 -2.15 2.00
C ILE A 128 14.79 -2.98 0.91
N SER A 129 14.15 -3.20 -0.23
CA SER A 129 14.79 -3.93 -1.35
C SER A 129 16.02 -3.19 -1.89
N LYS A 130 15.97 -1.85 -1.97
CA LYS A 130 17.14 -1.04 -2.38
C LYS A 130 18.26 -1.14 -1.35
N ALA A 131 17.93 -1.19 -0.06
CA ALA A 131 18.92 -1.40 0.99
C ALA A 131 19.62 -2.75 0.85
N TYR A 132 18.89 -3.83 0.53
CA TYR A 132 19.49 -5.15 0.30
C TYR A 132 20.45 -5.13 -0.90
N VAL A 133 20.03 -4.50 -2.01
CA VAL A 133 20.89 -4.35 -3.21
C VAL A 133 22.17 -3.59 -2.86
N LYS A 134 22.06 -2.48 -2.12
CA LYS A 134 23.23 -1.72 -1.63
C LYS A 134 24.10 -2.53 -0.67
N ALA A 135 23.52 -3.44 0.12
CA ALA A 135 24.24 -4.36 0.99
C ALA A 135 24.91 -5.53 0.23
N GLY A 136 24.85 -5.56 -1.10
CA GLY A 136 25.40 -6.66 -1.92
C GLY A 136 24.58 -7.95 -1.80
N THR A 137 23.29 -7.84 -1.52
CA THR A 137 22.37 -8.98 -1.36
C THR A 137 21.09 -8.77 -2.14
N SER A 138 20.38 -9.85 -2.42
CA SER A 138 19.03 -9.78 -3.01
C SER A 138 18.06 -10.52 -2.11
N ILE A 139 16.90 -9.92 -1.86
CA ILE A 139 15.79 -10.61 -1.20
C ILE A 139 15.39 -11.78 -2.12
N GLY A 140 15.49 -13.01 -1.61
CA GLY A 140 15.11 -14.20 -2.35
C GLY A 140 13.71 -14.07 -2.96
N ASN A 141 13.64 -14.34 -4.27
CA ASN A 141 12.45 -14.40 -5.13
C ASN A 141 11.65 -13.11 -5.32
N ARG A 142 12.27 -12.08 -5.89
CA ARG A 142 11.66 -11.39 -7.05
C ARG A 142 12.73 -11.09 -8.08
N PRO A 143 12.59 -11.53 -9.35
CA PRO A 143 13.44 -10.99 -10.40
C PRO A 143 13.23 -9.49 -10.41
N VAL A 144 14.33 -8.74 -10.28
CA VAL A 144 14.33 -7.31 -10.59
C VAL A 144 13.78 -7.21 -12.00
N SER A 145 12.57 -6.66 -12.14
CA SER A 145 12.02 -6.31 -13.45
C SER A 145 13.05 -5.44 -14.14
N LYS A 146 13.85 -6.04 -15.03
CA LYS A 146 14.67 -5.32 -15.99
C LYS A 146 13.68 -4.53 -16.83
N ASN A 147 13.51 -3.26 -16.49
CA ASN A 147 12.72 -2.33 -17.28
C ASN A 147 13.14 -2.49 -18.74
N ARG A 148 12.14 -2.77 -19.60
CA ARG A 148 12.21 -2.76 -21.05
C ARG A 148 13.11 -1.62 -21.50
N LYS A 149 14.28 -1.95 -22.06
CA LYS A 149 14.98 -1.03 -22.94
C LYS A 149 13.97 -0.63 -24.02
N LYS A 150 13.70 0.68 -24.11
CA LYS A 150 12.91 1.28 -25.17
C LYS A 150 13.54 0.86 -26.50
N ASN A 151 12.77 0.18 -27.33
CA ASN A 151 13.10 0.03 -28.75
C ASN A 151 13.19 1.43 -29.36
N LYS A 152 14.29 1.70 -30.06
CA LYS A 152 14.36 2.69 -31.12
C LYS A 152 14.70 1.91 -32.39
#